data_AF-A0A1Y1MYX4-F1
#
_entry.id   AF-A0A1Y1MYX4-F1
#
_cell.length_a   1.000
_cell.length_b   1.000
_cell.length_c   1.000
_cell.angle_alpha   90.00
_cell.angle_beta   90.00
_cell.angle_gamma   90.00
#
_symmetry.space_group_name_H-M   'P 1'
#
loop_
_entity.id
_entity.type
_entity.pdbx_description
1 polymer ?
#
loop_
_entity_poly.entity_id
_entity_poly.type
_entity_poly.pdbx_seq_one_letter_code
_entity_poly.pdbx_strand_id
1 'polypeptide(L)'
;NSGTVLAHPPPGEEVVITGISGCFPESRNVHELAENLYNKLDMVTEDARRGTNPKRLGKIPTINKFDAGYFGVCHEEAEQMDPKLRMMLEKTFEAIVDSGYAAR
;
A
#
# COMPACT_ATOMS: atom_id res chain seq x y z
N ASN A 1 -8.94 14.11 -20.73
CA ASN A 1 -10.02 13.58 -19.87
C ASN A 1 -10.77 12.52 -20.67
N SER A 2 -10.28 11.29 -20.68
CA SER A 2 -10.90 10.17 -21.41
C SER A 2 -10.89 8.99 -20.46
N GLY A 3 -11.89 8.93 -19.58
CA GLY A 3 -12.09 7.79 -18.70
C GLY A 3 -12.56 6.62 -19.53
N THR A 4 -11.73 5.59 -19.64
CA THR A 4 -12.16 4.29 -20.16
C THR A 4 -12.98 3.60 -19.08
N VAL A 5 -14.20 3.19 -19.39
CA VAL A 5 -14.99 2.35 -18.50
C VAL A 5 -14.32 0.98 -18.42
N LEU A 6 -13.77 0.64 -17.26
CA LEU A 6 -13.03 -0.61 -17.05
C LEU A 6 -13.94 -1.78 -16.61
N ALA A 7 -15.19 -1.49 -16.22
CA ALA A 7 -16.11 -2.49 -15.69
C ALA A 7 -17.48 -2.41 -16.39
N HIS A 8 -18.05 -3.58 -16.65
CA HIS A 8 -19.37 -3.76 -17.25
C HIS A 8 -20.24 -4.61 -16.31
N PRO A 9 -20.75 -4.05 -15.19
CA PRO A 9 -21.59 -4.80 -14.28
C PRO A 9 -22.93 -5.19 -14.95
N PRO A 10 -23.54 -6.32 -14.59
CA PRO A 10 -24.88 -6.68 -15.03
C PRO A 10 -25.92 -5.60 -14.68
N PRO A 11 -27.06 -5.53 -15.39
CA PRO A 11 -28.12 -4.58 -15.04
C PRO A 11 -28.61 -4.78 -13.60
N GLY A 12 -28.54 -3.71 -12.80
CA GLY A 12 -28.91 -3.72 -11.37
C GLY A 12 -27.75 -3.93 -10.40
N GLU A 13 -26.53 -4.16 -10.91
CA GLU A 13 -25.30 -4.24 -10.13
C GLU A 13 -24.46 -2.96 -10.32
N GLU A 14 -23.73 -2.56 -9.28
CA GLU A 14 -22.85 -1.40 -9.31
C GLU A 14 -21.46 -1.77 -8.80
N VAL A 15 -20.42 -1.22 -9.45
CA VAL A 15 -19.04 -1.38 -8.98
C VAL A 15 -18.73 -0.25 -8.02
N VAL A 16 -18.41 -0.62 -6.78
CA VAL A 16 -18.07 0.31 -5.70
C VAL A 16 -16.67 0.01 -5.16
N ILE A 17 -15.98 1.06 -4.71
CA ILE A 17 -14.75 0.92 -3.92
C ILE A 17 -15.17 0.86 -2.46
N THR A 18 -15.04 -0.31 -1.84
CA THR A 18 -15.49 -0.53 -0.46
C THR A 18 -14.36 -0.38 0.56
N GLY A 19 -13.10 -0.59 0.17
CA GLY A 19 -11.96 -0.42 1.06
C GLY A 19 -10.68 -0.06 0.31
N ILE A 20 -9.75 0.59 1.00
CA ILE A 20 -8.50 1.08 0.45
C ILE A 20 -7.35 0.93 1.44
N SER A 21 -6.23 0.41 0.97
CA SER A 21 -4.95 0.48 1.68
C SER A 21 -3.80 0.55 0.68
N GLY A 22 -2.62 0.93 1.14
CA GLY A 22 -1.44 1.05 0.30
C GLY A 22 -0.18 1.46 1.04
N CYS A 23 0.93 1.45 0.32
CA CYS A 23 2.22 1.95 0.77
C CYS A 23 2.57 3.22 -0.02
N PHE A 24 2.85 4.31 0.67
CA PHE A 24 3.11 5.60 0.03
C PHE A 24 4.41 6.23 0.56
N PRO A 25 5.00 7.18 -0.19
CA PRO A 25 6.14 7.94 0.30
C PRO A 25 5.83 8.63 1.63
N GLU A 26 6.73 8.48 2.61
CA GLU A 26 6.61 9.10 3.94
C GLU A 26 5.26 8.90 4.67
N SER A 27 4.47 7.91 4.28
CA SER A 27 3.15 7.65 4.87
C SER A 27 2.97 6.15 5.12
N ARG A 28 2.61 5.79 6.35
CA ARG A 28 2.47 4.39 6.78
C ARG A 28 1.13 3.77 6.40
N ASN A 29 0.14 4.61 6.11
CA ASN A 29 -1.23 4.23 5.75
C ASN A 29 -1.91 5.35 4.94
N VAL A 30 -3.14 5.09 4.49
CA VAL A 30 -3.95 6.04 3.70
C VAL A 30 -4.35 7.30 4.47
N HIS A 31 -4.45 7.24 5.81
CA HIS A 31 -4.79 8.39 6.63
C HIS A 31 -3.62 9.38 6.74
N GLU A 32 -2.41 8.87 6.97
CA GLU A 32 -1.19 9.70 6.96
C GLU A 32 -0.96 10.30 5.57
N LEU A 33 -1.23 9.53 4.51
CA LEU A 33 -1.18 10.06 3.16
C LEU A 33 -2.17 11.22 3.01
N ALA A 34 -3.42 11.04 3.42
CA ALA A 34 -4.45 12.07 3.34
C ALA A 34 -4.03 13.33 4.11
N GLU A 35 -3.54 13.18 5.34
CA GLU A 35 -3.03 14.29 6.16
C GLU A 35 -1.88 15.02 5.46
N ASN A 36 -0.89 14.28 4.94
CA ASN A 36 0.23 14.85 4.19
C ASN A 36 -0.26 15.64 2.96
N LEU A 37 -1.26 15.12 2.24
CA LEU A 37 -1.86 15.80 1.09
C LEU A 37 -2.64 17.06 1.51
N TYR A 38 -3.45 17.00 2.57
CA TYR A 38 -4.19 18.15 3.08
C TYR A 38 -3.25 19.27 3.53
N ASN A 39 -2.15 18.91 4.18
CA ASN A 39 -1.12 19.84 4.64
C ASN A 39 -0.13 20.24 3.53
N LYS A 40 -0.30 19.75 2.30
CA LYS A 40 0.56 20.01 1.15
C LYS A 40 2.03 19.70 1.41
N LEU A 41 2.28 18.66 2.20
CA LEU A 41 3.64 18.21 2.52
C LEU A 41 4.26 17.51 1.31
N ASP A 42 5.52 17.87 1.03
CA ASP A 42 6.30 17.24 -0.02
C ASP A 42 6.91 15.93 0.50
N MET A 43 6.32 14.81 0.12
CA MET A 43 6.76 13.47 0.51
C MET A 43 7.91 12.92 -0.36
N VAL A 44 8.47 13.74 -1.26
CA VAL A 44 9.63 13.40 -2.09
C VAL A 44 10.89 13.97 -1.45
N THR A 45 11.70 13.07 -0.88
CA THR A 45 12.83 13.42 0.00
C THR A 45 14.19 13.18 -0.65
N GLU A 46 15.22 13.86 -0.13
CA GLU A 46 16.60 13.80 -0.63
C GLU A 46 17.54 12.86 0.14
N ASP A 47 17.02 12.12 1.12
CA ASP A 47 17.88 11.22 1.90
C ASP A 47 18.41 10.02 1.08
N ALA A 48 19.52 9.45 1.55
CA ALA A 48 20.26 8.40 0.88
C ALA A 48 19.73 6.97 1.12
N ARG A 49 18.50 6.78 1.63
CA ARG A 49 17.96 5.45 2.00
C ARG A 49 17.94 4.43 0.84
N ARG A 50 17.91 4.90 -0.41
CA ARG A 50 17.87 4.04 -1.62
C ARG A 50 18.91 4.42 -2.67
N GLY A 51 20.04 4.98 -2.23
CA GLY A 51 21.09 5.53 -3.09
C GLY A 51 20.98 7.04 -3.29
N THR A 52 21.87 7.60 -4.09
CA THR A 52 22.08 9.05 -4.21
C THR A 52 21.48 9.69 -5.47
N ASN A 53 20.98 8.88 -6.42
CA ASN A 53 20.47 9.35 -7.71
C ASN A 53 19.18 8.61 -8.12
N PRO A 54 18.13 9.33 -8.59
CA PRO A 54 17.97 10.78 -8.57
C PRO A 54 17.96 11.30 -7.13
N LYS A 55 18.44 12.54 -6.92
CA LYS A 55 18.54 13.12 -5.56
C LYS A 55 17.20 13.12 -4.83
N ARG A 56 16.11 13.42 -5.54
CA ARG A 56 14.75 13.47 -4.99
C ARG A 56 13.97 12.22 -5.37
N LEU A 57 13.48 11.47 -4.38
CA LEU A 57 12.70 10.24 -4.61
C LEU A 57 11.62 10.06 -3.54
N GLY A 58 10.44 9.58 -3.94
CA GLY A 58 9.42 9.11 -3.00
C GLY A 58 9.78 7.73 -2.47
N LYS A 59 9.90 7.59 -1.14
CA LYS A 59 10.37 6.35 -0.50
C LYS A 59 9.38 5.86 0.53
N ILE A 60 9.01 4.59 0.43
CA ILE A 60 8.22 3.93 1.47
C ILE A 60 9.09 3.84 2.73
N PRO A 61 8.62 4.34 3.90
CA PRO A 61 9.45 4.51 5.08
C PRO A 61 9.94 3.19 5.68
N THR A 62 9.18 2.10 5.51
CA THR A 62 9.53 0.78 6.04
C THR A 62 9.29 -0.30 4.99
N ILE A 63 10.33 -1.06 4.64
CA ILE A 63 10.24 -2.17 3.67
C ILE A 63 10.65 -3.53 4.23
N ASN A 64 11.20 -3.56 5.45
CA ASN A 64 11.78 -4.78 6.04
C ASN A 64 10.85 -5.45 7.05
N LYS A 65 9.60 -4.98 7.19
CA LYS A 65 8.62 -5.54 8.12
C LYS A 65 7.65 -6.46 7.38
N PHE A 66 7.29 -7.56 8.03
CA PHE A 66 6.28 -8.50 7.57
C PHE A 66 5.85 -9.40 8.74
N ASP A 67 4.55 -9.55 8.97
CA ASP A 67 4.01 -10.49 9.96
C ASP A 67 3.93 -11.92 9.41
N ALA A 68 5.09 -12.58 9.31
CA ALA A 68 5.18 -13.93 8.76
C ALA A 68 4.31 -14.96 9.50
N GLY A 69 4.17 -14.82 10.83
CA GLY A 69 3.35 -15.71 11.65
C GLY A 69 1.87 -15.62 11.31
N TYR A 70 1.37 -14.39 11.09
CA TYR A 70 -0.01 -14.17 10.67
C TYR A 70 -0.32 -14.81 9.31
N PHE A 71 0.59 -14.69 8.35
CA PHE A 71 0.42 -15.26 7.00
C PHE A 71 0.85 -16.73 6.88
N GLY A 72 1.25 -17.39 7.97
CA GLY A 72 1.67 -18.79 7.96
C GLY A 72 2.94 -19.06 7.16
N VAL A 73 3.82 -18.06 7.03
CA VAL A 73 5.11 -18.14 6.33
C VAL A 73 6.21 -18.39 7.36
N CYS A 74 7.15 -19.29 7.09
CA CYS A 74 8.27 -19.49 8.02
C CYS A 74 9.25 -18.30 7.96
N HIS A 75 10.03 -18.08 9.01
CA HIS A 75 10.92 -16.92 9.09
C HIS A 75 11.96 -16.89 7.96
N GLU A 76 12.58 -18.04 7.66
CA GLU A 76 13.60 -18.15 6.60
C GLU A 76 13.01 -17.85 5.21
N GLU A 77 11.80 -18.32 4.93
CA GLU A 77 11.08 -18.00 3.68
C GLU A 77 10.73 -16.52 3.61
N ALA A 78 10.23 -15.94 4.71
CA ALA A 78 9.88 -14.52 4.77
C ALA A 78 11.08 -13.60 4.52
N GLU A 79 12.28 -13.98 4.96
CA GLU A 79 13.52 -13.23 4.66
C GLU A 79 13.88 -13.26 3.18
N GLN A 80 13.58 -14.37 2.47
CA GLN A 80 13.86 -14.54 1.05
C GLN A 80 12.77 -13.95 0.13
N MET A 81 11.59 -13.65 0.66
CA MET A 81 10.51 -13.06 -0.12
C MET A 81 10.82 -11.63 -0.57
N ASP A 82 10.44 -11.31 -1.81
CA ASP A 82 10.47 -9.94 -2.34
C ASP A 82 9.73 -9.01 -1.35
N PRO A 83 10.39 -7.95 -0.85
CA PRO A 83 9.76 -6.95 0.03
C PRO A 83 8.43 -6.41 -0.51
N LYS A 84 8.28 -6.29 -1.83
CA LYS A 84 7.03 -5.84 -2.47
C LYS A 84 5.88 -6.81 -2.23
N LEU A 85 6.15 -8.11 -2.34
CA LEU A 85 5.14 -9.14 -2.11
C LEU A 85 4.72 -9.15 -0.64
N ARG A 86 5.67 -9.07 0.29
CA ARG A 86 5.40 -8.99 1.73
C ARG A 86 4.49 -7.82 2.09
N MET A 87 4.81 -6.63 1.59
CA MET A 87 3.97 -5.44 1.76
C MET A 87 2.59 -5.64 1.10
N MET A 88 2.53 -6.23 -0.09
CA MET A 88 1.27 -6.43 -0.80
C MET A 88 0.31 -7.35 -0.04
N LEU A 89 0.81 -8.39 0.62
CA LEU A 89 0.01 -9.28 1.46
C LEU A 89 -0.63 -8.52 2.63
N GLU A 90 0.16 -7.75 3.39
CA GLU A 90 -0.35 -6.92 4.48
C GLU A 90 -1.36 -5.88 3.99
N LYS A 91 -1.05 -5.16 2.90
CA LYS A 91 -1.94 -4.10 2.39
C LYS A 91 -3.22 -4.64 1.78
N THR A 92 -3.19 -5.82 1.18
CA THR A 92 -4.41 -6.48 0.69
C THR A 92 -5.31 -6.84 1.86
N PHE A 93 -4.74 -7.40 2.93
CA PHE A 93 -5.49 -7.72 4.14
C PHE A 93 -6.08 -6.46 4.80
N GLU A 94 -5.28 -5.41 4.96
CA GLU A 94 -5.75 -4.12 5.48
C GLU A 94 -6.90 -3.54 4.65
N ALA A 95 -6.85 -3.62 3.31
CA ALA A 95 -7.91 -3.12 2.45
C ALA A 95 -9.22 -3.92 2.58
N ILE A 96 -9.13 -5.24 2.80
CA ILE A 96 -10.31 -6.07 3.08
C ILE A 96 -10.92 -5.68 4.43
N VAL A 97 -10.10 -5.49 5.47
CA VAL A 97 -10.56 -5.06 6.79
C VAL A 97 -11.17 -3.65 6.74
N ASP A 98 -10.56 -2.73 6.00
CA ASP A 98 -11.07 -1.38 5.78
C ASP A 98 -12.46 -1.38 5.13
N SER A 99 -12.74 -2.37 4.27
CA SER A 99 -14.07 -2.56 3.69
C SER A 99 -15.16 -3.07 4.66
N GLY A 100 -14.81 -3.25 5.94
CA GLY A 100 -15.70 -3.73 6.99
C GLY A 100 -15.90 -5.25 6.99
N TYR A 101 -15.21 -5.98 6.12
CA TYR A 101 -15.23 -7.44 6.10
C TYR A 101 -14.17 -8.00 7.06
N ALA A 102 -14.57 -8.91 7.94
CA ALA A 102 -13.62 -9.68 8.71
C ALA A 102 -12.97 -10.73 7.78
N ALA A 103 -11.71 -10.53 7.45
CA ALA A 103 -10.89 -11.57 6.86
C ALA A 103 -10.67 -12.65 7.94
N ARG A 104 -11.23 -13.83 7.70
CA ARG A 104 -11.31 -14.94 8.65
C ARG A 104 -10.23 -15.97 8.37
#